data_AF-A0AAJ7C4R7-F1
#
_entry.id   AF-A0AAJ7C4R7-F1
#
_cell.length_a   1.000
_cell.length_b   1.000
_cell.length_c   1.000
_cell.angle_alpha   90.00
_cell.angle_beta   90.00
_cell.angle_gamma   90.00
#
_symmetry.space_group_name_H-M   'P 1'
#
loop_
_entity.id
_entity.type
_entity.pdbx_description
1 polymer ?
#
loop_
_entity_poly.entity_id
_entity_poly.type
_entity_poly.pdbx_seq_one_letter_code
_entity_poly.pdbx_strand_id
1 'polypeptide(L)'
;MDGKKLAVVKELHRPARRNYQRRHVDVRGLDETWQADLVNMSAYARENRGYRYLLTVIDIFSKFAWAVPTKSKNAKDVTAALRSVLAKGRIPKKLHVDQGREFYNSEFKDLMQKHEVKTILKRPKFKIGDRVRISKFKHIFEKGYTPNWTTEIFTVSRVKNTDPVTYNLKDYQDHSIEGGFYEHELTSVKYPDIYLVEKILRKRGNKLFVKWLGFDGSHNIWIDKSDL
;
A
#
# COMPACT_ATOMS: atom_id res chain seq x y z
N MET A 1 9.73 33.74 -6.28
CA MET A 1 8.92 32.63 -5.72
C MET A 1 9.86 31.62 -5.13
N ASP A 2 9.76 31.36 -3.83
CA ASP A 2 10.53 30.34 -3.14
C ASP A 2 10.36 28.98 -3.84
N GLY A 3 11.47 28.37 -4.28
CA GLY A 3 11.45 27.16 -5.12
C GLY A 3 10.70 25.99 -4.47
N LYS A 4 10.60 26.01 -3.13
CA LYS A 4 9.84 25.03 -2.35
C LYS A 4 8.32 25.18 -2.54
N LYS A 5 7.79 26.42 -2.56
CA LYS A 5 6.35 26.67 -2.80
C LYS A 5 5.92 26.20 -4.19
N LEU A 6 6.77 26.44 -5.21
CA LEU A 6 6.54 25.93 -6.56
C LEU A 6 6.52 24.39 -6.60
N ALA A 7 7.39 23.73 -5.83
CA ALA A 7 7.39 22.28 -5.72
C ALA A 7 6.10 21.74 -5.07
N VAL A 8 5.57 22.40 -4.04
CA VAL A 8 4.26 22.04 -3.45
C VAL A 8 3.13 22.20 -4.47
N VAL A 9 3.12 23.30 -5.25
CA VAL A 9 2.10 23.49 -6.30
C VAL A 9 2.18 22.39 -7.36
N LYS A 10 3.38 22.02 -7.81
CA LYS A 10 3.58 20.89 -8.74
C LYS A 10 3.11 19.57 -8.13
N GLU A 11 3.34 19.36 -6.84
CA GLU A 11 2.88 18.18 -6.10
C GLU A 11 1.36 18.07 -6.06
N LEU A 12 0.64 19.19 -5.87
CA LEU A 12 -0.82 19.23 -5.83
C LEU A 12 -1.48 18.99 -7.20
N HIS A 13 -0.83 19.42 -8.28
CA HIS A 13 -1.36 19.29 -9.64
C HIS A 13 -0.87 18.06 -10.40
N ARG A 14 0.07 17.28 -9.84
CA ARG A 14 0.53 16.04 -10.48
C ARG A 14 -0.66 15.11 -10.74
N PRO A 15 -0.70 14.39 -11.88
CA PRO A 15 -1.77 13.45 -12.16
C PRO A 15 -1.92 12.41 -11.05
N ALA A 16 -3.13 12.28 -10.49
CA ALA A 16 -3.45 11.17 -9.60
C ALA A 16 -3.66 9.91 -10.44
N ARG A 17 -2.87 8.86 -10.19
CA ARG A 17 -2.98 7.60 -10.94
C ARG A 17 -4.23 6.87 -10.45
N ARG A 18 -5.26 6.81 -11.28
CA ARG A 18 -6.52 6.08 -10.99
C ARG A 18 -6.46 4.60 -11.34
N ASN A 19 -5.57 4.23 -12.27
CA ASN A 19 -5.46 2.85 -12.72
C ASN A 19 -4.64 2.02 -11.74
N TYR A 20 -5.23 0.95 -11.25
CA TYR A 20 -4.55 -0.06 -10.45
C TYR A 20 -3.36 -0.62 -11.25
N GLN A 21 -2.15 -0.40 -10.75
CA GLN A 21 -0.94 -1.02 -11.30
C GLN A 21 -1.01 -2.52 -11.04
N ARG A 22 -1.49 -3.27 -12.05
CA ARG A 22 -1.38 -4.73 -12.06
C ARG A 22 0.09 -5.08 -12.20
N ARG A 23 0.54 -6.07 -11.44
CA ARG A 23 1.90 -6.59 -11.64
C ARG A 23 1.93 -7.25 -13.02
N HIS A 24 2.80 -6.76 -13.89
CA HIS A 24 3.18 -7.53 -15.06
C HIS A 24 3.99 -8.72 -14.55
N VAL A 25 3.42 -9.93 -14.64
CA VAL A 25 4.15 -11.13 -14.30
C VAL A 25 4.92 -11.54 -15.54
N ASP A 26 6.23 -11.37 -15.49
CA ASP A 26 7.10 -11.86 -16.55
C ASP A 26 7.16 -13.39 -16.47
N VAL A 27 6.75 -14.06 -17.55
CA VAL A 27 6.60 -15.51 -17.60
C VAL A 27 7.64 -16.06 -18.58
N ARG A 28 8.87 -16.30 -18.11
CA ARG A 28 10.01 -16.61 -18.98
C ARG A 28 10.24 -18.11 -19.20
N GLY A 29 9.58 -18.99 -18.44
CA GLY A 29 9.68 -20.43 -18.66
C GLY A 29 9.12 -21.30 -17.54
N LEU A 30 9.13 -22.61 -17.79
CA LEU A 30 8.67 -23.65 -16.85
C LEU A 30 9.49 -23.59 -15.55
N ASP A 31 8.79 -23.67 -14.42
CA ASP A 31 9.38 -23.60 -13.07
C ASP A 31 10.23 -22.34 -12.82
N GLU A 32 10.00 -21.27 -13.58
CA GLU A 32 10.67 -20.00 -13.31
C GLU A 32 10.03 -19.29 -12.10
N THR A 33 8.70 -19.12 -12.13
CA THR A 33 7.96 -18.45 -11.07
C THR A 33 6.71 -19.24 -10.74
N TRP A 34 6.60 -19.66 -9.48
CA TRP A 34 5.35 -20.18 -8.94
C TRP A 34 4.66 -19.11 -8.10
N GLN A 35 3.34 -19.18 -8.01
CA GLN A 35 2.54 -18.40 -7.09
C GLN A 35 1.82 -19.33 -6.12
N ALA A 36 1.76 -18.96 -4.85
CA ALA A 36 1.04 -19.72 -3.85
C ALA A 36 0.12 -18.82 -3.01
N ASP A 37 -1.01 -19.39 -2.61
CA ASP A 37 -2.03 -18.73 -1.78
C ASP A 37 -2.75 -19.76 -0.90
N LEU A 38 -3.26 -19.32 0.25
CA LEU A 38 -3.96 -20.14 1.22
C LEU A 38 -5.47 -19.81 1.22
N VAL A 39 -6.25 -20.70 0.60
CA VAL A 39 -7.71 -20.52 0.51
C VAL A 39 -8.37 -20.95 1.83
N ASN A 40 -9.26 -20.11 2.37
CA ASN A 40 -10.05 -20.42 3.55
C ASN A 40 -11.29 -21.26 3.18
N MET A 41 -11.32 -22.50 3.64
CA MET A 41 -12.40 -23.48 3.47
C MET A 41 -13.05 -23.84 4.81
N SER A 42 -12.90 -22.99 5.83
CA SER A 42 -13.29 -23.28 7.21
C SER A 42 -14.80 -23.55 7.38
N ALA A 43 -15.64 -22.97 6.52
CA ALA A 43 -17.08 -23.24 6.49
C ALA A 43 -17.41 -24.72 6.23
N TYR A 44 -16.58 -25.40 5.43
CA TYR A 44 -16.78 -26.79 5.01
C TYR A 44 -16.03 -27.79 5.88
N ALA A 45 -15.49 -27.37 7.03
CA ALA A 45 -14.63 -28.22 7.85
C ALA A 45 -15.32 -29.53 8.31
N ARG A 46 -16.64 -29.50 8.51
CA ARG A 46 -17.44 -30.67 8.89
C ARG A 46 -17.49 -31.72 7.78
N GLU A 47 -17.58 -31.27 6.54
CA GLU A 47 -17.67 -32.11 5.34
C GLU A 47 -16.28 -32.54 4.84
N ASN A 48 -15.27 -31.69 5.06
CA ASN A 48 -13.90 -31.91 4.62
C ASN A 48 -13.02 -32.56 5.70
N ARG A 49 -13.55 -33.45 6.53
CA ARG A 49 -12.77 -34.22 7.53
C ARG A 49 -11.88 -33.34 8.43
N GLY A 50 -12.34 -32.13 8.75
CA GLY A 50 -11.64 -31.14 9.56
C GLY A 50 -10.60 -30.29 8.83
N TYR A 51 -10.43 -30.41 7.50
CA TYR A 51 -9.60 -29.49 6.72
C TYR A 51 -10.29 -28.14 6.59
N ARG A 52 -9.55 -27.08 6.89
CA ARG A 52 -10.07 -25.70 6.97
C ARG A 52 -9.42 -24.77 5.96
N TYR A 53 -8.32 -25.18 5.37
CA TYR A 53 -7.57 -24.39 4.41
C TYR A 53 -7.06 -25.26 3.28
N LEU A 54 -6.76 -24.63 2.14
CA LEU A 54 -6.20 -25.28 0.97
C LEU A 54 -5.02 -24.45 0.48
N LEU A 55 -3.80 -24.98 0.61
CA LEU A 55 -2.63 -24.38 -0.01
C LEU A 55 -2.68 -24.65 -1.50
N THR A 56 -2.81 -23.59 -2.27
CA THR A 56 -2.75 -23.63 -3.74
C THR A 56 -1.38 -23.16 -4.18
N VAL A 57 -0.77 -23.88 -5.12
CA VAL A 57 0.52 -23.53 -5.73
C VAL A 57 0.36 -23.70 -7.23
N ILE A 58 0.68 -22.68 -8.01
CA ILE A 58 0.56 -22.71 -9.47
C ILE A 58 1.88 -22.31 -10.12
N ASP A 59 2.33 -23.11 -11.08
CA ASP A 59 3.36 -22.68 -12.02
C ASP A 59 2.75 -21.70 -13.02
N ILE A 60 3.27 -20.46 -13.02
CA ILE A 60 2.69 -19.37 -13.80
C ILE A 60 2.87 -19.63 -15.30
N PHE A 61 3.91 -20.34 -15.73
CA PHE A 61 4.13 -20.65 -17.15
C PHE A 61 3.21 -21.76 -17.64
N SER A 62 3.30 -22.96 -17.07
CA SER A 62 2.51 -24.12 -17.54
C SER A 62 1.05 -24.11 -17.10
N LYS A 63 0.67 -23.25 -16.14
CA LYS A 63 -0.61 -23.27 -15.42
C LYS A 63 -0.88 -24.56 -14.66
N PHE A 64 0.14 -25.41 -14.49
CA PHE A 64 0.03 -26.59 -13.65
C PHE A 64 -0.13 -26.18 -12.19
N ALA A 65 -1.16 -26.70 -11.53
CA ALA A 65 -1.50 -26.34 -10.16
C ALA A 65 -1.48 -27.55 -9.23
N TRP A 66 -1.02 -27.33 -8.00
CA TRP A 66 -1.15 -28.23 -6.87
C TRP A 66 -2.10 -27.63 -5.85
N ALA A 67 -2.90 -28.48 -5.21
CA ALA A 67 -3.75 -28.11 -4.11
C ALA A 67 -3.50 -29.09 -2.96
N VAL A 68 -3.11 -28.57 -1.79
CA VAL A 68 -2.78 -29.38 -0.60
C VAL A 68 -3.64 -28.92 0.57
N PRO A 69 -4.56 -29.75 1.08
CA PRO A 69 -5.44 -29.36 2.17
C PRO A 69 -4.68 -29.31 3.50
N THR A 70 -4.92 -28.29 4.31
CA THR A 70 -4.35 -28.15 5.66
C THR A 70 -5.44 -27.88 6.70
N LYS A 71 -5.26 -28.42 7.91
CA LYS A 71 -6.23 -28.26 9.01
C LYS A 71 -6.07 -26.92 9.72
N SER A 72 -4.87 -26.35 9.70
CA SER A 72 -4.57 -25.05 10.30
C SER A 72 -3.84 -24.13 9.31
N LYS A 73 -3.88 -22.83 9.61
CA LYS A 73 -3.10 -21.78 8.93
C LYS A 73 -1.74 -21.54 9.57
N ASN A 74 -1.29 -22.45 10.44
CA ASN A 74 -0.03 -22.27 11.13
C ASN A 74 1.13 -22.41 10.14
N ALA A 75 2.14 -21.59 10.34
CA ALA A 75 3.38 -21.59 9.57
C ALA A 75 3.97 -22.99 9.33
N LYS A 76 4.00 -23.83 10.38
CA LYS A 76 4.52 -25.21 10.31
C LYS A 76 3.73 -26.08 9.32
N ASP A 77 2.40 -26.08 9.43
CA ASP A 77 1.53 -26.91 8.58
C ASP A 77 1.60 -26.48 7.11
N VAL A 78 1.61 -25.16 6.86
CA VAL A 78 1.73 -24.62 5.50
C VAL A 78 3.11 -24.93 4.91
N THR A 79 4.17 -24.85 5.71
CA THR A 79 5.53 -25.19 5.28
C THR A 79 5.66 -26.69 4.97
N ALA A 80 5.05 -27.55 5.78
CA ALA A 80 4.99 -28.99 5.53
C ALA A 80 4.20 -29.31 4.24
N ALA A 81 3.07 -28.64 4.01
CA ALA A 81 2.29 -28.76 2.78
C ALA A 81 3.12 -28.35 1.56
N LEU A 82 3.81 -27.21 1.60
CA LEU A 82 4.68 -26.77 0.50
C LEU A 82 5.85 -27.75 0.28
N ARG A 83 6.45 -28.26 1.35
CA ARG A 83 7.50 -29.29 1.28
C ARG A 83 7.03 -30.53 0.53
N SER A 84 5.78 -30.96 0.74
CA SER A 84 5.19 -32.08 0.01
C SER A 84 5.01 -31.81 -1.49
N VAL A 85 4.81 -30.55 -1.89
CA VAL A 85 4.74 -30.15 -3.30
C VAL A 85 6.13 -30.21 -3.93
N LEU A 86 7.14 -29.63 -3.28
CA LEU A 86 8.53 -29.64 -3.78
C LEU A 86 9.08 -31.07 -3.90
N ALA A 87 8.70 -31.97 -2.98
CA ALA A 87 9.09 -33.37 -3.00
C ALA A 87 8.57 -34.15 -4.24
N LYS A 88 7.60 -33.60 -5.00
CA LYS A 88 7.12 -34.19 -6.26
C LYS A 88 8.10 -34.02 -7.43
N GLY A 89 9.23 -33.34 -7.22
CA GLY A 89 10.35 -33.28 -8.17
C GLY A 89 10.43 -32.00 -9.01
N ARG A 90 9.49 -31.05 -8.84
CA ARG A 90 9.58 -29.72 -9.48
C ARG A 90 9.90 -28.66 -8.43
N ILE A 91 10.81 -27.75 -8.75
CA ILE A 91 11.31 -26.70 -7.85
C ILE A 91 11.36 -25.38 -8.61
N PRO A 92 10.70 -24.31 -8.14
CA PRO A 92 10.71 -23.04 -8.82
C PRO A 92 11.97 -22.22 -8.54
N LYS A 93 12.40 -21.38 -9.49
CA LYS A 93 13.44 -20.37 -9.20
C LYS A 93 12.94 -19.27 -8.27
N LYS A 94 11.65 -18.89 -8.42
CA LYS A 94 11.00 -17.82 -7.65
C LYS A 94 9.66 -18.30 -7.12
N LEU A 95 9.37 -18.00 -5.86
CA LEU A 95 8.06 -18.26 -5.26
C LEU A 95 7.41 -16.93 -4.85
N HIS A 96 6.28 -16.62 -5.45
CA HIS A 96 5.47 -15.46 -5.12
C HIS A 96 4.38 -15.88 -4.12
N VAL A 97 4.43 -15.29 -2.93
CA VAL A 97 3.45 -15.46 -1.87
C VAL A 97 2.96 -14.09 -1.41
N ASP A 98 1.81 -14.07 -0.75
CA ASP A 98 1.32 -12.88 -0.08
C ASP A 98 2.14 -12.58 1.20
N GLN A 99 1.70 -11.59 1.97
CA GLN A 99 2.32 -11.23 3.25
C GLN A 99 1.68 -11.98 4.43
N GLY A 100 1.08 -13.14 4.18
CA GLY A 100 0.58 -14.04 5.21
C GLY A 100 1.66 -14.41 6.21
N ARG A 101 1.29 -14.47 7.50
CA ARG A 101 2.24 -14.82 8.58
C ARG A 101 2.71 -16.27 8.48
N GLU A 102 1.92 -17.11 7.84
CA GLU A 102 2.24 -18.50 7.51
C GLU A 102 3.52 -18.64 6.67
N PHE A 103 3.80 -17.67 5.79
CA PHE A 103 5.00 -17.65 4.94
C PHE A 103 6.17 -16.89 5.59
N TYR A 104 5.97 -16.31 6.78
CA TYR A 104 6.97 -15.54 7.51
C TYR A 104 7.40 -16.28 8.78
N ASN A 105 8.12 -17.38 8.60
CA ASN A 105 8.69 -18.16 9.70
C ASN A 105 10.07 -18.74 9.33
N SER A 106 10.85 -19.13 10.34
CA SER A 106 12.21 -19.65 10.14
C SER A 106 12.21 -20.93 9.29
N GLU A 107 11.29 -21.86 9.55
CA GLU A 107 11.21 -23.13 8.83
C GLU A 107 10.92 -22.95 7.33
N PHE A 108 10.04 -22.00 6.99
CA PHE A 108 9.78 -21.64 5.60
C PHE A 108 11.01 -21.03 4.94
N LYS A 109 11.69 -20.12 5.65
CA LYS A 109 12.93 -19.51 5.15
C LYS A 109 14.01 -20.55 4.91
N ASP A 110 14.18 -21.50 5.82
CA ASP A 110 15.13 -22.61 5.71
C ASP A 110 14.77 -23.52 4.54
N LEU A 111 13.47 -23.81 4.32
CA LEU A 111 12.99 -24.60 3.19
C LEU A 111 13.30 -23.93 1.85
N MET A 112 13.06 -22.62 1.75
CA MET A 112 13.36 -21.84 0.54
C MET A 112 14.87 -21.77 0.28
N GLN A 113 15.67 -21.54 1.32
CA GLN A 113 17.13 -21.52 1.21
C GLN A 113 17.69 -22.88 0.80
N LYS A 114 17.18 -23.97 1.37
CA LYS A 114 17.59 -25.35 1.03
C LYS A 114 17.41 -25.69 -0.45
N HIS A 115 16.36 -25.16 -1.08
CA HIS A 115 16.05 -25.40 -2.49
C HIS A 115 16.43 -24.22 -3.39
N GLU A 116 17.19 -23.25 -2.87
CA GLU A 116 17.65 -22.05 -3.59
C GLU A 116 16.51 -21.23 -4.24
N VAL A 117 15.33 -21.26 -3.61
CA VAL A 117 14.12 -20.58 -4.11
C VAL A 117 14.12 -19.13 -3.64
N LYS A 118 13.99 -18.18 -4.58
CA LYS A 118 13.85 -16.76 -4.26
C LYS A 118 12.41 -16.39 -3.94
N THR A 119 12.10 -16.06 -2.69
CA THR A 119 10.77 -15.56 -2.32
C THR A 119 10.55 -14.12 -2.82
N ILE A 120 9.47 -13.89 -3.56
CA ILE A 120 9.03 -12.56 -3.99
C ILE A 120 7.96 -12.09 -3.01
N LEU A 121 8.22 -11.00 -2.29
CA LEU A 121 7.26 -10.35 -1.39
C LEU A 121 6.95 -8.94 -1.87
N LYS A 122 5.66 -8.55 -1.89
CA LYS A 122 5.28 -7.16 -2.11
C LYS A 122 5.52 -6.36 -0.84
N ARG A 123 6.50 -5.45 -0.87
CA ARG A 123 6.72 -4.53 0.25
C ARG A 123 5.73 -3.36 0.15
N PRO A 124 5.06 -2.97 1.25
CA PRO A 124 4.31 -1.72 1.30
C PRO A 124 5.21 -0.55 0.90
N LYS A 125 4.68 0.35 0.06
CA LYS A 125 5.40 1.57 -0.35
C LYS A 125 5.58 2.55 0.80
N PHE A 126 4.54 2.74 1.59
CA PHE A 126 4.54 3.64 2.75
C PHE A 126 4.68 2.87 4.06
N LYS A 127 5.23 3.54 5.08
CA LYS A 127 5.41 3.06 6.45
C LYS A 127 4.60 3.91 7.42
N ILE A 128 4.40 3.38 8.62
CA ILE A 128 3.78 4.15 9.72
C ILE A 128 4.63 5.39 9.99
N GLY A 129 3.99 6.55 10.10
CA GLY A 129 4.63 7.85 10.29
C GLY A 129 4.90 8.64 9.00
N ASP A 130 4.78 8.02 7.82
CA ASP A 130 4.97 8.75 6.56
C ASP A 130 3.88 9.83 6.37
N ARG A 131 4.29 11.01 5.92
CA ARG A 131 3.41 12.13 5.57
C ARG A 131 2.94 12.01 4.13
N VAL A 132 1.63 11.95 3.92
CA VAL A 132 1.01 11.71 2.62
C VAL A 132 -0.13 12.66 2.31
N ARG A 133 -0.45 12.85 1.03
CA ARG A 133 -1.69 13.46 0.55
C ARG A 133 -2.60 12.40 -0.05
N ILE A 134 -3.90 12.67 -0.01
CA ILE A 134 -4.94 11.82 -0.59
C ILE A 134 -5.31 12.37 -1.96
N SER A 135 -5.57 11.50 -2.94
CA SER A 135 -6.08 11.91 -4.25
C SER A 135 -7.50 12.46 -4.13
N LYS A 136 -7.78 13.59 -4.77
CA LYS A 136 -9.14 14.12 -4.86
C LYS A 136 -9.94 13.33 -5.89
N PHE A 137 -11.15 12.92 -5.50
CA PHE A 137 -12.13 12.46 -6.48
C PHE A 137 -12.58 13.68 -7.29
N LYS A 138 -12.35 13.63 -8.61
CA LYS A 138 -12.82 14.69 -9.53
C LYS A 138 -13.99 14.19 -10.32
N HIS A 139 -15.07 14.95 -10.33
CA HIS A 139 -16.20 14.71 -11.23
C HIS A 139 -15.85 14.99 -12.69
N ILE A 140 -16.64 14.45 -13.62
CA ILE A 140 -16.41 14.51 -15.07
C ILE A 140 -16.27 15.96 -15.58
N PHE A 141 -16.95 16.91 -14.94
CA PHE A 141 -16.98 18.32 -15.32
C PHE A 141 -15.99 19.21 -14.56
N GLU A 142 -15.13 18.63 -13.72
CA GLU A 142 -14.14 19.43 -13.01
C GLU A 142 -13.04 19.94 -13.94
N LYS A 143 -12.68 21.20 -13.75
CA LYS A 143 -11.70 21.90 -14.58
C LYS A 143 -10.29 21.34 -14.34
N GLY A 144 -9.51 21.16 -15.41
CA GLY A 144 -8.18 20.54 -15.33
C GLY A 144 -7.16 21.27 -14.46
N TYR A 145 -7.36 22.57 -14.21
CA TYR A 145 -6.50 23.36 -13.34
C TYR A 145 -6.77 23.17 -11.84
N THR A 146 -7.82 22.44 -11.43
CA THR A 146 -8.01 22.14 -10.02
C THR A 146 -6.92 21.16 -9.53
N PRO A 147 -6.49 21.24 -8.26
CA PRO A 147 -5.57 20.25 -7.69
C PRO A 147 -6.11 18.82 -7.79
N ASN A 148 -5.23 17.85 -8.06
CA ASN A 148 -5.55 16.42 -8.05
C ASN A 148 -5.37 15.78 -6.67
N TRP A 149 -4.72 16.48 -5.73
CA TRP A 149 -4.40 15.98 -4.39
C TRP A 149 -4.91 16.96 -3.32
N THR A 150 -5.15 16.44 -2.11
CA THR A 150 -5.53 17.24 -0.94
C THR A 150 -4.44 18.24 -0.57
N THR A 151 -4.85 19.42 -0.13
CA THR A 151 -3.98 20.44 0.48
C THR A 151 -3.61 20.05 1.92
N GLU A 152 -4.50 19.31 2.58
CA GLU A 152 -4.24 18.66 3.86
C GLU A 152 -3.22 17.53 3.71
N ILE A 153 -2.38 17.41 4.74
CA ILE A 153 -1.35 16.39 4.89
C ILE A 153 -1.79 15.44 5.99
N PHE A 154 -1.75 14.16 5.70
CA PHE A 154 -2.11 13.09 6.61
C PHE A 154 -0.89 12.29 7.00
N THR A 155 -0.99 11.57 8.12
CA THR A 155 0.06 10.67 8.59
C THR A 155 -0.43 9.23 8.50
N VAL A 156 0.40 8.33 7.96
CA VAL A 156 0.08 6.90 7.96
C VAL A 156 0.08 6.39 9.40
N SER A 157 -1.09 5.96 9.89
CA SER A 157 -1.25 5.43 11.24
C SER A 157 -1.07 3.91 11.29
N ARG A 158 -1.49 3.20 10.24
CA ARG A 158 -1.37 1.74 10.14
C ARG A 158 -1.20 1.29 8.71
N VAL A 159 -0.35 0.29 8.51
CA VAL A 159 -0.22 -0.45 7.26
C VAL A 159 -0.92 -1.80 7.42
N LYS A 160 -1.92 -2.07 6.59
CA LYS A 160 -2.61 -3.36 6.52
C LYS A 160 -2.06 -4.13 5.33
N ASN A 161 -1.33 -5.22 5.61
CA ASN A 161 -0.77 -6.11 4.61
C ASN A 161 -1.84 -7.06 4.00
N THR A 162 -3.00 -6.51 3.64
CA THR A 162 -3.98 -7.19 2.79
C THR A 162 -3.46 -7.27 1.35
N ASP A 163 -4.07 -8.07 0.48
CA ASP A 163 -3.83 -7.97 -0.97
C ASP A 163 -5.06 -7.35 -1.65
N PRO A 164 -4.98 -6.08 -2.11
CA PRO A 164 -3.83 -5.18 -2.08
C PRO A 164 -3.61 -4.51 -0.71
N VAL A 165 -2.38 -4.04 -0.47
CA VAL A 165 -2.00 -3.34 0.77
C VAL A 165 -2.84 -2.07 0.92
N THR A 166 -3.45 -1.91 2.09
CA THR A 166 -4.25 -0.73 2.44
C THR A 166 -3.64 0.01 3.62
N TYR A 167 -3.93 1.31 3.71
CA TYR A 167 -3.36 2.23 4.68
C TYR A 167 -4.47 2.93 5.46
N ASN A 168 -4.36 2.97 6.78
CA ASN A 168 -5.16 3.86 7.59
C ASN A 168 -4.36 5.14 7.85
N LEU A 169 -5.07 6.26 7.86
CA LEU A 169 -4.48 7.58 8.01
C LEU A 169 -5.03 8.27 9.26
N LYS A 170 -4.30 9.28 9.73
CA LYS A 170 -4.76 10.25 10.72
C LYS A 170 -4.45 11.67 10.26
N ASP A 171 -5.26 12.62 10.70
CA ASP A 171 -5.07 14.04 10.43
C ASP A 171 -3.93 14.65 11.30
N TYR A 172 -3.84 15.98 11.32
CA TYR A 172 -2.85 16.71 12.12
C TYR A 172 -3.21 16.80 13.61
N GLN A 173 -4.46 16.52 13.97
CA GLN A 173 -4.97 16.47 15.36
C GLN A 173 -4.97 15.03 15.90
N ASP A 174 -4.34 14.09 15.19
CA ASP A 174 -4.32 12.66 15.49
C ASP A 174 -5.69 11.96 15.43
N HIS A 175 -6.71 12.58 14.85
CA HIS A 175 -7.97 11.89 14.57
C HIS A 175 -7.81 10.92 13.39
N SER A 176 -8.31 9.70 13.56
CA SER A 176 -8.27 8.69 12.51
C SER A 176 -9.23 9.03 11.38
N ILE A 177 -8.74 8.94 10.14
CA ILE A 177 -9.58 9.08 8.96
C ILE A 177 -10.31 7.75 8.72
N GLU A 178 -11.61 7.85 8.49
CA GLU A 178 -12.45 6.69 8.20
C GLU A 178 -12.07 6.06 6.84
N GLY A 179 -12.06 4.73 6.80
CA GLY A 179 -11.72 3.96 5.61
C GLY A 179 -10.26 3.47 5.54
N GLY A 180 -9.98 2.67 4.52
CA GLY A 180 -8.64 2.20 4.18
C GLY A 180 -8.28 2.65 2.77
N PHE A 181 -7.13 3.29 2.64
CA PHE A 181 -6.66 3.89 1.39
C PHE A 181 -5.70 2.97 0.66
N TYR A 182 -5.81 2.89 -0.66
CA TYR A 182 -4.87 2.16 -1.49
C TYR A 182 -3.61 2.99 -1.77
N GLU A 183 -2.52 2.30 -2.12
CA GLU A 183 -1.24 2.94 -2.44
C GLU A 183 -1.34 4.04 -3.51
N HIS A 184 -2.21 3.88 -4.52
CA HIS A 184 -2.33 4.82 -5.64
C HIS A 184 -3.14 6.07 -5.29
N GLU A 185 -3.96 6.00 -4.25
CA GLU A 185 -4.71 7.12 -3.69
C GLU A 185 -3.84 7.98 -2.78
N LEU A 186 -2.61 7.53 -2.51
CA LEU A 186 -1.67 8.18 -1.60
C LEU A 186 -0.41 8.62 -2.31
N THR A 187 0.18 9.67 -1.76
CA THR A 187 1.40 10.21 -2.32
C THR A 187 2.25 10.93 -1.29
N SER A 188 3.56 10.74 -1.35
CA SER A 188 4.49 11.32 -0.37
C SER A 188 4.56 12.84 -0.51
N VAL A 189 4.69 13.51 0.63
CA VAL A 189 4.90 14.96 0.72
C VAL A 189 6.38 15.27 0.88
N LYS A 190 6.92 16.18 0.06
CA LYS A 190 8.34 16.59 0.15
C LYS A 190 8.57 17.68 1.20
N TYR A 191 7.62 18.59 1.36
CA TYR A 191 7.72 19.75 2.24
C TYR A 191 6.50 19.81 3.14
N PRO A 192 6.50 19.08 4.27
CA PRO A 192 5.33 19.00 5.15
C PRO A 192 5.04 20.32 5.87
N ASP A 193 6.04 21.16 6.07
CA ASP A 193 5.94 22.41 6.85
C ASP A 193 5.58 23.64 6.00
N ILE A 194 5.27 23.44 4.71
CA ILE A 194 4.95 24.53 3.79
C ILE A 194 3.47 24.54 3.47
N TYR A 195 2.83 25.64 3.86
CA TYR A 195 1.42 25.90 3.61
C TYR A 195 1.25 26.95 2.51
N LEU A 196 0.27 26.75 1.63
CA LEU A 196 -0.06 27.70 0.58
C LEU A 196 -1.06 28.72 1.09
N VAL A 197 -0.92 29.97 0.69
CA VAL A 197 -1.85 31.03 1.04
C VAL A 197 -3.05 30.99 0.09
N GLU A 198 -4.26 30.95 0.66
CA GLU A 198 -5.51 31.13 -0.09
C GLU A 198 -5.77 32.61 -0.35
N LYS A 199 -5.76 33.39 0.74
CA LYS A 199 -6.13 34.80 0.71
C LYS A 199 -5.47 35.57 1.84
N ILE A 200 -5.05 36.80 1.56
CA ILE A 200 -4.70 37.77 2.60
C ILE A 200 -6.00 38.47 3.03
N LEU A 201 -6.39 38.28 4.29
CA LEU A 201 -7.63 38.82 4.85
C LEU A 201 -7.45 40.26 5.34
N ARG A 202 -6.33 40.57 6.00
CA ARG A 202 -6.01 41.90 6.52
C ARG A 202 -4.52 42.21 6.39
N LYS A 203 -4.18 43.49 6.37
CA LYS A 203 -2.79 43.99 6.38
C LYS A 203 -2.62 45.00 7.50
N ARG A 204 -1.54 44.90 8.28
CA ARG A 204 -1.19 45.86 9.34
C ARG A 204 0.33 46.06 9.35
N GLY A 205 0.80 47.18 8.81
CA GLY A 205 2.23 47.47 8.68
C GLY A 205 2.96 46.38 7.88
N ASN A 206 3.90 45.69 8.54
CA ASN A 206 4.67 44.60 7.96
C ASN A 206 4.06 43.20 8.15
N LYS A 207 2.88 43.11 8.78
CA LYS A 207 2.20 41.83 9.03
C LYS A 207 1.00 41.63 8.12
N LEU A 208 0.73 40.38 7.77
CA LEU A 208 -0.37 39.91 6.93
C LEU A 208 -1.21 38.90 7.73
N PHE A 209 -2.53 39.11 7.81
CA PHE A 209 -3.45 38.11 8.35
C PHE A 209 -3.88 37.18 7.21
N VAL A 210 -3.47 35.93 7.29
CA VAL A 210 -3.50 34.99 6.16
C VAL A 210 -4.52 33.89 6.41
N LYS A 211 -5.32 33.62 5.37
CA LYS A 211 -6.09 32.39 5.24
C LYS A 211 -5.27 31.36 4.47
N TRP A 212 -5.00 30.22 5.09
CA TRP A 212 -4.27 29.12 4.47
C TRP A 212 -5.19 28.29 3.58
N LEU A 213 -4.65 27.84 2.44
CA LEU A 213 -5.38 27.07 1.45
C LEU A 213 -5.78 25.70 2.00
N GLY A 214 -7.09 25.49 2.08
CA GLY A 214 -7.68 24.23 2.55
C GLY A 214 -7.69 24.05 4.06
N PHE A 215 -7.49 25.12 4.82
CA PHE A 215 -7.73 25.14 6.27
C PHE A 215 -8.96 26.01 6.57
N ASP A 216 -9.62 25.70 7.67
CA ASP A 216 -10.73 26.52 8.17
C ASP A 216 -10.22 27.85 8.75
N GLY A 217 -11.17 28.71 9.14
CA GLY A 217 -10.84 30.02 9.69
C GLY A 217 -10.09 29.99 11.03
N SER A 218 -10.08 28.87 11.74
CA SER A 218 -9.42 28.74 13.04
C SER A 218 -7.89 28.77 12.92
N HIS A 219 -7.36 28.44 11.74
CA HIS A 219 -5.93 28.43 11.45
C HIS A 219 -5.41 29.76 10.90
N ASN A 220 -6.26 30.79 10.80
CA ASN A 220 -5.84 32.08 10.29
C ASN A 220 -4.90 32.77 11.28
N ILE A 221 -3.70 33.14 10.82
CA ILE A 221 -2.68 33.75 11.67
C ILE A 221 -2.08 35.00 11.02
N TRP A 222 -1.48 35.85 11.86
CA TRP A 222 -0.63 36.94 11.40
C TRP A 222 0.77 36.40 11.11
N ILE A 223 1.28 36.66 9.91
CA ILE A 223 2.67 36.37 9.51
C ILE A 223 3.37 37.65 9.07
N ASP A 224 4.70 37.66 9.06
CA ASP A 224 5.47 38.77 8.51
C ASP A 224 5.52 38.71 6.99
N LYS A 225 5.58 39.88 6.34
CA LYS A 225 5.64 39.98 4.87
C LYS A 225 6.84 39.24 4.26
N SER A 226 7.92 39.06 5.02
CA SER A 226 9.12 38.32 4.60
C SER A 226 8.91 36.82 4.48
N ASP A 227 7.90 36.25 5.16
CA ASP A 227 7.64 34.81 5.18
C ASP A 227 6.74 34.37 3.99
N LEU A 228 6.25 35.34 3.22
CA LEU A 228 5.42 35.17 2.03
C LEU A 228 6.24 34.96 0.76
#